data_AF-A0A1L8TPA2-F1
#
_entry.id   AF-A0A1L8TPA2-F1
#
_cell.length_a   1.000
_cell.length_b   1.000
_cell.length_c   1.000
_cell.angle_alpha   90.00
_cell.angle_beta   90.00
_cell.angle_gamma   90.00
#
_symmetry.space_group_name_H-M   'P 1'
#
loop_
_entity.id
_entity.type
_entity.pdbx_description
1 polymer ?
#
loop_
_entity_poly.entity_id
_entity_poly.type
_entity_poly.pdbx_seq_one_letter_code
_entity_poly.pdbx_strand_id
1 'polypeptide(L)'
;MQGIRTVFQEERNMRAHVVFGLMAILVAFLLRVSVLELLWIFLAVFLVWIVEIINTIFENVVDMVTDFHFHPIGKKIKDMAAGAVLVTSLFSAIVGAIIFLPKIIKLFL
;
A
#
# COMPACT_ATOMS: atom_id res chain seq x y z
N MET A 1 -15.03 -9.08 10.11
CA MET A 1 -14.92 -7.70 9.56
C MET A 1 -14.35 -6.68 10.54
N GLN A 2 -14.40 -6.91 11.87
CA GLN A 2 -13.85 -5.97 12.86
C GLN A 2 -12.38 -5.62 12.60
N GLY A 3 -11.51 -6.60 12.30
CA GLY A 3 -10.08 -6.35 12.03
C GLY A 3 -9.78 -5.39 10.87
N ILE A 4 -10.52 -5.47 9.75
CA ILE A 4 -10.35 -4.53 8.62
C ILE A 4 -10.79 -3.11 9.03
N ARG A 5 -11.86 -3.01 9.81
CA ARG A 5 -12.37 -1.73 10.31
C ARG A 5 -11.39 -1.08 11.30
N THR A 6 -10.78 -1.86 12.17
CA THR A 6 -9.78 -1.41 13.14
C THR A 6 -8.58 -0.77 12.44
N VAL A 7 -7.93 -1.48 11.51
CA VAL A 7 -6.75 -0.95 10.79
C VAL A 7 -7.11 0.32 10.00
N PHE A 8 -8.29 0.38 9.38
CA PHE A 8 -8.72 1.56 8.63
C PHE A 8 -8.98 2.79 9.52
N GLN A 9 -9.42 2.58 10.76
CA GLN A 9 -9.71 3.66 11.72
C GLN A 9 -8.44 4.14 12.43
N GLU A 10 -7.58 3.21 12.84
CA GLU A 10 -6.35 3.51 13.58
C GLU A 10 -5.29 4.14 12.67
N GLU A 11 -5.09 3.61 11.46
CA GLU A 11 -3.97 4.02 10.61
C GLU A 11 -4.33 5.04 9.53
N ARG A 12 -3.70 6.23 9.61
CA ARG A 12 -3.85 7.28 8.61
C ARG A 12 -3.23 6.87 7.26
N ASN A 13 -2.10 6.19 7.30
CA ASN A 13 -1.38 5.75 6.10
C ASN A 13 -2.20 4.70 5.34
N MET A 14 -2.85 3.76 6.03
CA MET A 14 -3.81 2.83 5.44
C MET A 14 -4.92 3.55 4.66
N ARG A 15 -5.53 4.60 5.23
CA ARG A 15 -6.55 5.38 4.51
C ARG A 15 -6.02 6.00 3.23
N ALA A 16 -4.81 6.57 3.27
CA ALA A 16 -4.18 7.14 2.08
C ALA A 16 -3.92 6.07 1.01
N HIS A 17 -3.34 4.92 1.39
CA HIS A 17 -3.08 3.82 0.47
C HIS A 17 -4.35 3.22 -0.14
N VAL A 18 -5.45 3.16 0.61
CA VAL A 18 -6.76 2.74 0.08
C VAL A 18 -7.27 3.75 -0.96
N VAL A 19 -7.23 5.05 -0.66
CA VAL A 19 -7.68 6.09 -1.60
C VAL A 19 -6.84 6.06 -2.89
N PHE A 20 -5.52 6.01 -2.78
CA PHE A 20 -4.63 5.93 -3.96
C PHE A 20 -4.84 4.64 -4.76
N GLY A 21 -5.02 3.51 -4.08
CA GLY A 21 -5.30 2.23 -4.73
C GLY A 21 -6.62 2.24 -5.51
N LEU A 22 -7.68 2.79 -4.93
CA LEU A 22 -8.97 2.95 -5.60
C LEU A 22 -8.88 3.90 -6.80
N MET A 23 -8.13 5.01 -6.68
CA MET A 23 -7.88 5.91 -7.80
C MET A 23 -7.14 5.22 -8.93
N ALA A 24 -6.10 4.42 -8.63
CA ALA A 24 -5.36 3.66 -9.64
C ALA A 24 -6.26 2.66 -10.39
N ILE A 25 -7.12 1.95 -9.66
CA ILE A 25 -8.09 1.02 -10.26
C ILE A 25 -9.09 1.78 -11.15
N LEU A 26 -9.61 2.93 -10.70
CA LEU A 26 -10.54 3.75 -11.49
C LEU A 26 -9.88 4.24 -12.80
N VAL A 27 -8.65 4.75 -12.71
CA VAL A 27 -7.86 5.18 -13.88
C VAL A 27 -7.62 4.01 -14.84
N ALA A 28 -7.38 2.81 -14.32
CA ALA A 28 -7.22 1.61 -15.14
C ALA A 28 -8.48 1.30 -15.97
N PHE A 29 -9.65 1.40 -15.37
CA PHE A 29 -10.91 1.25 -16.09
C PHE A 29 -11.13 2.36 -17.12
N LEU A 30 -10.82 3.62 -16.78
CA LEU A 30 -10.95 4.75 -17.71
C LEU A 30 -10.02 4.61 -18.93
N LEU A 31 -8.80 4.12 -18.73
CA LEU A 31 -7.82 3.88 -19.80
C LEU A 31 -8.03 2.55 -20.55
N ARG A 32 -9.10 1.80 -20.23
CA ARG A 32 -9.44 0.51 -20.85
C ARG A 32 -8.24 -0.43 -20.94
N VAL A 33 -7.51 -0.57 -19.84
CA VAL A 33 -6.36 -1.48 -19.77
C VAL A 33 -6.80 -2.92 -20.02
N SER A 34 -5.89 -3.73 -20.57
CA SER A 34 -6.14 -5.15 -20.76
C SER A 34 -6.34 -5.87 -19.42
N VAL A 35 -6.98 -7.05 -19.46
CA VAL A 35 -7.24 -7.85 -18.24
C VAL A 35 -5.93 -8.19 -17.52
N LEU A 36 -4.86 -8.50 -18.25
CA LEU A 36 -3.55 -8.80 -17.65
C LEU A 36 -2.95 -7.58 -16.94
N GLU A 37 -3.04 -6.39 -17.55
CA GLU A 37 -2.57 -5.16 -16.90
C GLU A 37 -3.40 -4.83 -15.66
N LEU A 38 -4.72 -5.04 -15.73
CA LEU A 38 -5.60 -4.84 -14.58
C LEU A 38 -5.25 -5.78 -13.42
N LEU A 39 -4.91 -7.05 -13.70
CA LEU A 39 -4.44 -7.99 -12.68
C LEU A 39 -3.15 -7.52 -12.00
N TRP A 40 -2.19 -6.96 -12.76
CA TRP A 40 -0.97 -6.38 -12.19
C TRP A 40 -1.25 -5.15 -11.32
N ILE A 41 -2.19 -4.29 -11.72
CA ILE A 41 -2.62 -3.15 -10.91
C ILE A 41 -3.28 -3.62 -9.61
N PHE A 42 -4.18 -4.61 -9.68
CA PHE A 42 -4.78 -5.20 -8.48
C PHE A 42 -3.71 -5.79 -7.57
N LEU A 43 -2.79 -6.59 -8.11
CA LEU A 43 -1.71 -7.17 -7.32
C LEU A 43 -0.89 -6.08 -6.61
N ALA A 44 -0.48 -5.04 -7.34
CA ALA A 44 0.27 -3.93 -6.79
C ALA A 44 -0.48 -3.22 -5.65
N VAL A 45 -1.76 -2.91 -5.83
CA VAL A 45 -2.59 -2.23 -4.83
C VAL A 45 -2.81 -3.11 -3.60
N PHE A 46 -3.23 -4.35 -3.78
CA PHE A 46 -3.48 -5.28 -2.68
C PHE A 46 -2.21 -5.62 -1.91
N LEU A 47 -1.06 -5.71 -2.59
CA LEU A 47 0.22 -5.96 -1.91
C LEU A 47 0.60 -4.82 -0.97
N VAL A 48 0.42 -3.55 -1.39
CA VAL A 48 0.64 -2.39 -0.51
C VAL A 48 -0.29 -2.46 0.69
N TRP A 49 -1.57 -2.76 0.50
CA TRP A 49 -2.53 -2.87 1.62
C TRP A 49 -2.17 -4.00 2.59
N ILE A 50 -1.74 -5.15 2.09
CA ILE A 50 -1.29 -6.28 2.92
C ILE A 50 -0.08 -5.87 3.77
N VAL A 51 0.92 -5.23 3.15
CA VAL A 51 2.13 -4.84 3.86
C VAL A 51 1.86 -3.70 4.85
N GLU A 52 0.93 -2.80 4.56
CA GLU A 52 0.47 -1.77 5.49
C GLU A 52 -0.22 -2.36 6.73
N ILE A 53 -1.06 -3.39 6.53
CA ILE A 53 -1.67 -4.14 7.64
C ILE A 53 -0.58 -4.83 8.48
N ILE A 54 0.42 -5.42 7.83
CA ILE A 54 1.57 -6.04 8.52
C ILE A 54 2.38 -4.99 9.30
N ASN A 55 2.56 -3.79 8.77
CA ASN A 55 3.20 -2.68 9.48
C ASN A 55 2.45 -2.34 10.77
N THR A 56 1.13 -2.20 10.68
CA THR A 56 0.26 -1.95 11.84
C THR A 56 0.34 -3.08 12.87
N ILE A 57 0.40 -4.34 12.42
CA ILE A 57 0.57 -5.50 13.31
C ILE A 57 1.90 -5.40 14.06
N PHE A 58 3.00 -5.08 13.39
CA PHE A 58 4.30 -4.93 14.04
C PHE A 58 4.35 -3.74 14.99
N GLU A 59 3.72 -2.61 14.64
CA GLU A 59 3.60 -1.45 15.53
C GLU A 59 2.90 -1.84 16.84
N ASN A 60 1.74 -2.49 16.74
CA ASN A 60 0.96 -2.94 17.89
C ASN A 60 1.68 -4.01 18.73
N VAL A 61 2.35 -4.97 18.08
CA VAL A 61 3.15 -5.99 18.79
C VAL A 61 4.32 -5.37 19.53
N VAL A 62 5.03 -4.42 18.91
CA VAL A 62 6.13 -3.72 19.56
C VAL A 62 5.62 -2.91 20.75
N ASP A 63 4.54 -2.14 20.58
CA ASP A 63 3.98 -1.32 21.67
C ASP A 63 3.46 -2.16 22.84
N MET A 64 2.88 -3.32 22.55
CA MET A 64 2.49 -4.30 23.57
C MET A 64 3.70 -4.87 24.33
N VAL A 65 4.78 -5.21 23.64
CA VAL A 65 5.98 -5.82 24.26
C VAL A 65 6.81 -4.79 25.04
N THR A 66 6.85 -3.54 24.59
CA THR A 66 7.60 -2.48 25.26
C THR A 66 6.76 -1.72 26.29
N ASP A 67 5.49 -2.09 26.49
CA ASP A 67 4.54 -1.38 27.34
C ASP A 67 4.52 0.13 27.03
N PHE A 68 4.49 0.47 25.74
CA PHE A 68 4.57 1.84 25.22
C PHE A 68 5.84 2.63 25.59
N HIS A 69 6.86 2.00 26.19
CA HIS A 69 8.16 2.61 26.46
C HIS A 69 9.10 2.48 25.25
N PHE A 70 10.03 3.40 25.11
CA PHE A 70 11.03 3.35 24.04
C PHE A 70 11.99 2.17 24.24
N HIS A 71 12.12 1.33 23.22
CA HIS A 71 13.13 0.27 23.18
C HIS A 71 13.89 0.31 21.84
N PRO A 72 15.25 0.30 21.83
CA PRO A 72 16.04 0.38 20.60
C PRO A 72 15.69 -0.70 19.56
N ILE A 73 15.44 -1.93 20.02
CA ILE A 73 15.01 -3.03 19.15
C ILE A 73 13.59 -2.80 18.61
N GLY A 74 12.70 -2.26 19.44
CA GLY A 74 11.33 -1.93 19.03
C GLY A 74 11.32 -0.89 17.91
N LYS A 75 12.14 0.16 18.04
CA LYS A 75 12.35 1.14 16.96
C LYS A 75 12.83 0.45 15.68
N LYS A 76 13.84 -0.42 15.76
CA LYS A 76 14.36 -1.14 14.59
C LYS A 76 13.30 -2.00 13.89
N ILE A 77 12.43 -2.67 14.64
CA ILE A 77 11.33 -3.45 14.07
C ILE A 77 10.33 -2.55 13.33
N LYS A 78 9.91 -1.45 13.96
CA LYS A 78 9.01 -0.46 13.33
C LYS A 78 9.63 0.15 12.07
N ASP A 79 10.91 0.53 12.12
CA ASP A 79 11.63 1.08 10.96
C ASP A 79 11.70 0.07 9.78
N MET A 80 11.92 -1.22 10.08
CA MET A 80 11.94 -2.28 9.06
C MET A 80 10.55 -2.53 8.45
N ALA A 81 9.50 -2.48 9.26
CA ALA A 81 8.13 -2.65 8.80
C ALA A 81 7.70 -1.49 7.88
N ALA A 82 8.00 -0.25 8.26
CA ALA A 82 7.80 0.93 7.41
C ALA A 82 8.63 0.85 6.12
N GLY A 83 9.85 0.31 6.20
CA GLY A 83 10.69 0.02 5.03
C GLY A 83 10.04 -0.94 4.04
N ALA A 84 9.32 -1.96 4.52
CA ALA A 84 8.59 -2.89 3.64
C ALA A 84 7.42 -2.18 2.91
N VAL A 85 6.70 -1.29 3.60
CA VAL A 85 5.65 -0.45 2.98
C VAL A 85 6.25 0.43 1.88
N LEU A 86 7.42 1.02 2.12
CA LEU A 86 8.10 1.84 1.12
C LEU A 86 8.48 1.04 -0.14
N VAL A 87 9.05 -0.16 0.05
CA VAL A 87 9.44 -1.04 -1.07
C VAL A 87 8.23 -1.45 -1.90
N THR A 88 7.13 -1.84 -1.25
CA THR A 88 5.90 -2.22 -1.96
C THR A 88 5.19 -1.03 -2.62
N SER A 89 5.24 0.15 -2.02
CA SER A 89 4.74 1.39 -2.63
C SER A 89 5.54 1.76 -3.88
N LEU A 90 6.88 1.59 -3.86
CA LEU A 90 7.72 1.80 -5.03
C LEU A 90 7.40 0.79 -6.14
N PHE A 91 7.23 -0.49 -5.80
CA PHE A 91 6.77 -1.49 -6.75
C PHE A 91 5.44 -1.09 -7.40
N SER A 92 4.46 -0.65 -6.60
CA SER A 92 3.17 -0.17 -7.10
C SER A 92 3.30 1.02 -8.05
N ALA A 93 4.15 1.99 -7.71
CA ALA A 93 4.42 3.14 -8.57
C ALA A 93 5.06 2.74 -9.91
N ILE A 94 6.01 1.80 -9.90
CA ILE A 94 6.66 1.28 -11.11
C ILE A 94 5.65 0.56 -12.01
N VAL A 95 4.83 -0.33 -11.45
CA VAL A 95 3.78 -1.03 -12.20
C VAL A 95 2.78 -0.03 -12.81
N GLY A 96 2.34 0.96 -12.02
CA GLY A 96 1.47 2.02 -12.49
C GLY A 96 2.08 2.83 -13.63
N ALA A 97 3.36 3.19 -13.53
CA ALA A 97 4.07 3.93 -14.59
C ALA A 97 4.17 3.10 -15.89
N ILE A 98 4.53 1.83 -15.80
CA ILE A 98 4.65 0.94 -16.97
C ILE A 98 3.30 0.80 -17.70
N ILE A 99 2.20 0.72 -16.96
CA ILE A 99 0.87 0.46 -17.56
C ILE A 99 0.18 1.76 -18.01
N PHE A 100 0.24 2.82 -17.21
CA PHE A 100 -0.52 4.04 -17.46
C PHE A 100 0.20 5.02 -18.37
N LEU A 101 1.51 5.20 -18.22
CA LEU A 101 2.27 6.20 -18.99
C LEU A 101 2.12 6.04 -20.52
N PRO A 102 2.26 4.84 -21.12
CA PRO A 102 2.09 4.69 -22.58
C PRO A 102 0.64 4.95 -23.04
N LYS A 103 -0.35 4.67 -22.20
CA LYS A 103 -1.77 4.92 -22.53
C LYS A 103 -2.13 6.39 -22.43
N ILE A 104 -1.59 7.09 -21.43
CA ILE A 104 -1.75 8.52 -21.26
C ILE A 104 -1.09 9.25 -22.43
N ILE A 105 0.14 8.88 -22.81
CA ILE A 105 0.83 9.50 -23.95
C ILE A 105 0.00 9.35 -25.24
N LYS A 106 -0.58 8.16 -25.49
CA LYS A 106 -1.47 7.91 -26.64
C LYS A 106 -2.79 8.69 -26.62
N LEU A 107 -3.18 9.29 -25.49
CA LEU A 107 -4.37 10.13 -25.42
C LEU A 107 -4.10 11.56 -25.90
N PHE A 108 -2.84 12.00 -25.85
CA PHE A 108 -2.42 13.36 -26.23
C PHE A 108 -1.72 13.44 -27.60
N LEU A 109 -1.37 12.30 -28.19
CA LEU A 109 -0.84 12.17 -29.55
C LEU A 109 -1.93 11.69 -30.51
#